data_AF-A0A496SIW1-F1
#
_entry.id   AF-A0A496SIW1-F1
#
_cell.length_a   1.000
_cell.length_b   1.000
_cell.length_c   1.000
_cell.angle_alpha   90.00
_cell.angle_beta   90.00
_cell.angle_gamma   90.00
#
_symmetry.space_group_name_H-M   'P 1'
#
loop_
_entity.id
_entity.type
_entity.pdbx_description
1 polymer ?
#
loop_
_entity_poly.entity_id
_entity_poly.type
_entity_poly.pdbx_seq_one_letter_code
_entity_poly.pdbx_strand_id
1 'polypeptide(L)'
;MGLTYRDAGVDIDAAERTKRRIRELVRSTFGPEVLSDIGLFGGLFMPDLGGYEEPVLVASTDGVGTKLKVAFLAGRHDTVGVDLVHHCANDIVVQGARPIFFLDYLAMGEHREDV
;
A
#
# COMPACT_ATOMS: atom_id res chain seq x y z
N MET A 1 5.53 30.28 -22.27
CA MET A 1 4.82 29.54 -21.21
C MET A 1 5.42 28.14 -21.20
N GLY A 2 6.18 27.78 -20.16
CA GLY A 2 6.94 26.53 -20.12
C GLY A 2 6.08 25.39 -19.60
N LEU A 3 6.29 24.18 -20.13
CA LEU A 3 5.72 22.95 -19.58
C LEU A 3 6.18 22.80 -18.13
N THR A 4 5.24 22.59 -17.22
CA THR A 4 5.50 22.29 -15.82
C THR A 4 5.47 20.78 -15.59
N TYR A 5 6.10 20.30 -14.52
CA TYR A 5 6.06 18.88 -14.14
C TYR A 5 4.63 18.40 -13.85
N ARG A 6 3.78 19.34 -13.40
CA ARG A 6 2.34 19.17 -13.22
C ARG A 6 1.61 18.92 -14.54
N ASP A 7 2.02 19.56 -15.63
CA ASP A 7 1.42 19.34 -16.96
C ASP A 7 1.72 17.93 -17.51
N ALA A 8 2.72 17.23 -16.94
CA ALA A 8 2.99 15.82 -17.19
C ALA A 8 2.18 14.87 -16.27
N GLY A 9 1.22 15.40 -15.49
CA GLY A 9 0.38 14.64 -14.56
C GLY A 9 0.96 14.50 -13.15
N VAL A 10 2.12 15.11 -12.86
CA VAL A 10 2.79 14.95 -11.57
C VAL A 10 2.56 16.18 -10.67
N ASP A 11 1.57 16.08 -9.78
CA ASP A 11 1.33 17.05 -8.71
C ASP A 11 1.95 16.59 -7.38
N ILE A 12 3.16 17.09 -7.10
CA ILE A 12 3.88 16.79 -5.85
C ILE A 12 3.10 17.26 -4.62
N ASP A 13 2.43 18.41 -4.69
CA ASP A 13 1.70 18.95 -3.54
C ASP A 13 0.48 18.10 -3.21
N ALA A 14 -0.24 17.60 -4.24
CA ALA A 14 -1.37 16.70 -4.03
C ALA A 14 -0.92 15.34 -3.50
N ALA A 15 0.23 14.83 -3.95
CA ALA A 15 0.84 13.64 -3.36
C ALA A 15 1.19 13.85 -1.88
N GLU A 16 1.77 15.00 -1.50
CA GLU A 16 2.06 15.33 -0.10
C GLU A 16 0.80 15.50 0.76
N ARG A 17 -0.28 16.07 0.22
CA ARG A 17 -1.57 16.15 0.92
C ARG A 17 -2.17 14.77 1.16
N THR A 18 -2.09 13.90 0.16
CA THR A 18 -2.56 12.51 0.26
C THR A 18 -1.78 11.74 1.31
N LYS A 19 -0.44 11.82 1.29
CA LYS A 19 0.43 11.22 2.32
C LYS A 19 0.08 11.70 3.72
N ARG A 20 -0.20 13.00 3.90
CA ARG A 20 -0.64 13.55 5.20
C ARG A 20 -1.97 12.98 5.66
N ARG A 21 -2.95 12.80 4.76
CA ARG A 21 -4.28 12.27 5.08
C ARG A 21 -4.24 10.79 5.47
N ILE A 22 -3.43 9.99 4.78
CA ILE A 22 -3.35 8.55 5.07
C ILE A 22 -2.44 8.22 6.26
N ARG A 23 -1.62 9.18 6.74
CA ARG A 23 -0.61 8.95 7.80
C ARG A 23 -1.20 8.25 9.03
N GLU A 24 -2.34 8.71 9.54
CA GLU A 24 -2.96 8.11 10.73
C GLU A 24 -3.58 6.73 10.43
N LEU A 25 -4.10 6.51 9.23
CA LEU A 25 -4.59 5.20 8.79
C LEU A 25 -3.43 4.19 8.72
N VAL A 26 -2.30 4.59 8.13
CA VAL A 26 -1.10 3.74 8.04
C VAL A 26 -0.52 3.48 9.43
N ARG A 27 -0.43 4.50 10.29
CA ARG A 27 0.05 4.32 11.68
C ARG A 27 -0.83 3.37 12.49
N SER A 28 -2.13 3.31 12.20
CA SER A 28 -3.04 2.36 12.87
C SER A 28 -2.69 0.89 12.62
N THR A 29 -1.90 0.59 11.58
CA THR A 29 -1.44 -0.77 11.26
C THR A 29 -0.06 -1.09 11.84
N PHE A 30 0.57 -0.18 12.59
CA PHE A 30 1.92 -0.38 13.11
C PHE A 30 1.94 -1.39 14.25
N GLY A 31 2.87 -2.34 14.16
CA GLY A 31 3.30 -3.21 15.25
C GLY A 31 4.59 -2.71 15.91
N PRO A 32 5.03 -3.33 17.01
CA PRO A 32 6.29 -3.01 17.68
C PRO A 32 7.54 -3.19 16.80
N GLU A 33 7.43 -3.96 15.71
CA GLU A 33 8.50 -4.23 14.75
C GLU A 33 8.79 -3.07 13.78
N VAL A 34 7.91 -2.07 13.71
CA VAL A 34 8.08 -0.93 12.81
C VAL A 34 9.09 0.07 13.38
N LEU A 35 10.15 0.37 12.61
CA LEU A 35 11.26 1.23 13.04
C LEU A 35 11.23 2.63 12.44
N SER A 36 10.32 2.90 11.49
CA SER A 36 10.26 4.18 10.79
C SER A 36 8.82 4.65 10.60
N ASP A 37 8.65 5.97 10.57
CA ASP A 37 7.37 6.59 10.23
C ASP A 37 7.22 6.83 8.71
N ILE A 38 6.00 7.10 8.27
CA ILE A 38 5.70 7.38 6.86
C ILE A 38 6.36 8.69 6.39
N GLY A 39 6.92 8.67 5.17
CA GLY A 39 7.50 9.84 4.49
C GLY A 39 8.99 9.76 4.22
N LEU A 40 9.69 8.73 4.72
CA LEU A 40 11.05 8.41 4.29
C LEU A 40 11.04 7.68 2.94
N PHE A 41 12.22 7.53 2.33
CA PHE A 41 12.38 6.79 1.06
C PHE A 41 12.00 5.31 1.17
N GLY A 42 12.05 4.72 2.37
CA GLY A 42 11.65 3.35 2.62
C GLY A 42 11.16 3.15 4.04
N GLY A 43 10.25 2.19 4.22
CA GLY A 43 9.83 1.71 5.52
C GLY A 43 10.84 0.72 6.10
N LEU A 44 11.11 0.82 7.39
CA LEU A 44 12.01 -0.05 8.14
C LEU A 44 11.19 -0.95 9.07
N PHE A 45 11.44 -2.25 9.00
CA PHE A 45 10.75 -3.27 9.77
C PHE A 45 11.77 -4.29 10.29
N MET A 46 11.76 -4.53 11.61
CA MET A 46 12.63 -5.50 12.26
C MET A 46 11.80 -6.69 12.75
N PRO A 47 11.75 -7.79 12.00
CA PRO A 47 10.90 -8.93 12.36
C PRO A 47 11.38 -9.57 13.66
N ASP A 48 10.45 -9.92 14.54
CA ASP A 48 10.71 -10.89 15.61
C ASP A 48 10.76 -12.30 15.01
N LEU A 49 11.96 -12.89 15.06
CA LEU A 49 12.27 -14.22 14.53
C LEU A 49 12.57 -15.24 15.65
N GLY A 50 12.44 -14.88 16.92
CA GLY A 50 12.86 -15.72 18.05
C GLY A 50 12.16 -17.09 18.14
N GLY A 51 11.01 -17.25 17.49
CA GLY A 51 10.25 -18.51 17.42
C GLY A 51 10.55 -19.40 16.21
N TYR A 52 11.47 -19.02 15.32
CA TYR A 52 11.79 -19.78 14.11
C TYR A 52 13.19 -20.40 14.20
N GLU A 53 13.34 -21.68 13.86
CA GLU A 53 14.65 -22.33 13.78
C GLU A 53 15.43 -21.86 12.54
N GLU A 54 14.77 -21.91 11.37
CA GLU A 54 15.33 -21.49 10.08
C GLU A 54 14.31 -20.59 9.36
N PRO A 55 14.27 -19.28 9.66
CA PRO A 55 13.26 -18.38 9.11
C PRO A 55 13.43 -18.19 7.60
N VAL A 56 12.33 -18.33 6.86
CA VAL A 56 12.26 -18.08 5.41
C VAL A 56 11.27 -16.94 5.15
N LEU A 57 11.68 -16.00 4.29
CA LEU A 57 10.80 -14.93 3.83
C LEU A 57 9.98 -15.39 2.62
N VAL A 58 8.68 -15.21 2.70
CA VAL A 58 7.74 -15.46 1.59
C VAL A 58 7.16 -14.14 1.14
N ALA A 59 7.21 -13.86 -0.16
CA ALA A 59 6.68 -12.65 -0.76
C ALA A 59 5.64 -12.99 -1.83
N SER A 60 4.58 -12.20 -1.91
CA SER A 60 3.60 -12.23 -2.99
C SER A 60 3.31 -10.81 -3.46
N THR A 61 2.93 -10.67 -4.72
CA THR A 61 2.49 -9.42 -5.34
C THR A 61 1.31 -9.71 -6.25
N ASP A 62 0.22 -8.99 -6.06
CA ASP A 62 -1.01 -9.15 -6.83
C ASP A 62 -1.73 -7.80 -6.98
N GLY A 63 -2.75 -7.76 -7.84
CA GLY A 63 -3.63 -6.64 -8.04
C GLY A 63 -5.09 -7.00 -7.81
N VAL A 64 -5.94 -5.98 -7.67
CA VAL A 64 -7.41 -6.14 -7.57
C VAL A 64 -8.01 -6.60 -8.91
N GLY A 65 -7.36 -6.29 -10.03
CA GLY A 65 -7.81 -6.65 -11.36
C GLY A 65 -9.05 -5.87 -11.84
N THR A 66 -9.86 -6.49 -12.68
CA THR A 66 -11.00 -5.83 -13.33
C THR A 66 -12.14 -5.46 -12.38
N LYS A 67 -12.13 -5.93 -11.12
CA LYS A 67 -13.07 -5.48 -10.08
C LYS A 67 -12.99 -3.98 -9.84
N LEU A 68 -11.84 -3.35 -10.08
CA LEU A 68 -11.71 -1.88 -10.07
C LEU A 68 -12.70 -1.19 -11.01
N LYS A 69 -13.00 -1.77 -12.18
CA LYS A 69 -14.00 -1.21 -13.10
C LYS A 69 -15.39 -1.17 -12.46
N VAL A 70 -15.75 -2.19 -11.67
CA VAL A 70 -17.02 -2.24 -10.94
C VAL A 70 -17.04 -1.21 -9.82
N ALA A 71 -15.94 -1.06 -9.08
CA ALA A 71 -15.78 -0.03 -8.06
C ALA A 71 -15.99 1.38 -8.63
N PHE A 72 -15.39 1.66 -9.81
CA PHE A 72 -15.57 2.92 -10.53
C PHE A 72 -17.02 3.14 -10.97
N LEU A 73 -17.68 2.13 -11.54
CA LEU A 73 -19.09 2.21 -11.94
C LEU A 73 -20.03 2.41 -10.75
N ALA A 74 -19.69 1.84 -9.59
CA ALA A 74 -20.46 1.96 -8.36
C ALA A 74 -20.15 3.25 -7.57
N GLY A 75 -19.07 3.97 -7.91
CA GLY A 75 -18.57 5.10 -7.12
C GLY A 75 -18.14 4.71 -5.69
N ARG A 76 -17.67 3.48 -5.50
CA ARG A 76 -17.31 2.93 -4.16
C ARG A 76 -15.92 2.31 -4.18
N HIS A 77 -14.98 2.94 -3.49
CA HIS A 77 -13.55 2.56 -3.47
C HIS A 77 -13.06 2.09 -2.08
N ASP A 78 -13.90 2.20 -1.05
CA ASP A 78 -13.58 1.89 0.34
C ASP A 78 -13.32 0.39 0.62
N THR A 79 -13.60 -0.48 -0.35
CA THR A 79 -13.41 -1.93 -0.21
C THR A 79 -12.26 -2.51 -1.04
N VAL A 80 -11.80 -1.81 -2.09
CA VAL A 80 -10.84 -2.42 -3.04
C VAL A 80 -9.43 -2.58 -2.45
N GLY A 81 -9.08 -1.75 -1.45
CA GLY A 81 -7.83 -1.93 -0.68
C GLY A 81 -7.84 -3.22 0.15
N VAL A 82 -9.00 -3.64 0.66
CA VAL A 82 -9.15 -4.91 1.38
C VAL A 82 -8.99 -6.09 0.43
N ASP A 83 -9.57 -5.99 -0.77
CA ASP A 83 -9.39 -7.01 -1.82
C ASP A 83 -7.90 -7.19 -2.17
N LEU A 84 -7.17 -6.08 -2.33
CA LEU A 84 -5.74 -6.08 -2.63
C LEU A 84 -4.93 -6.81 -1.55
N VAL A 85 -5.16 -6.49 -0.27
CA VAL A 85 -4.44 -7.13 0.84
C VAL A 85 -4.76 -8.62 0.90
N HIS A 86 -6.03 -9.00 0.72
CA HIS A 86 -6.43 -10.41 0.75
C HIS A 86 -5.83 -11.25 -0.37
N HIS A 87 -5.72 -10.71 -1.60
CA HIS A 87 -5.10 -11.42 -2.71
C HIS A 87 -3.65 -11.80 -2.36
N CYS A 88 -2.85 -10.83 -1.91
CA CYS A 88 -1.46 -11.09 -1.52
C CYS A 88 -1.32 -11.98 -0.26
N ALA A 89 -2.11 -11.73 0.79
CA ALA A 89 -1.97 -12.43 2.06
C ALA A 89 -2.39 -13.91 1.96
N ASN A 90 -3.46 -14.20 1.22
CA ASN A 90 -3.94 -15.58 1.09
C ASN A 90 -2.93 -16.48 0.37
N ASP A 91 -2.20 -15.97 -0.61
CA ASP A 91 -1.18 -16.72 -1.35
C ASP A 91 0.01 -17.19 -0.50
N ILE A 92 0.33 -16.44 0.57
CA ILE A 92 1.42 -16.80 1.46
C ILE A 92 0.93 -17.63 2.65
N VAL A 93 -0.31 -17.40 3.11
CA VAL A 93 -0.91 -18.16 4.20
C VAL A 93 -1.07 -19.65 3.84
N VAL A 94 -1.34 -19.99 2.57
CA VAL A 94 -1.40 -21.39 2.13
C VAL A 94 -0.07 -22.15 2.25
N GLN A 95 1.05 -21.42 2.38
CA GLN A 95 2.38 -21.99 2.65
C GLN A 95 2.72 -21.99 4.16
N GLY A 96 1.79 -21.54 5.01
CA GLY A 96 2.00 -21.38 6.46
C GLY A 96 2.76 -20.10 6.84
N ALA A 97 2.96 -19.16 5.92
CA ALA A 97 3.65 -17.91 6.22
C ALA A 97 2.78 -16.96 7.05
N ARG A 98 3.41 -16.20 7.97
CA ARG A 98 2.79 -15.10 8.70
C ARG A 98 3.00 -13.79 7.90
N PRO A 99 1.95 -13.06 7.50
CA PRO A 99 2.10 -11.72 6.94
C PRO A 99 2.71 -10.77 7.99
N ILE A 100 3.75 -10.01 7.62
CA ILE A 100 4.51 -9.16 8.55
C ILE A 100 4.54 -7.68 8.16
N PHE A 101 4.45 -7.34 6.88
CA PHE A 101 4.29 -5.97 6.39
C PHE A 101 3.61 -5.97 5.02
N PHE A 102 3.16 -4.80 4.56
CA PHE A 102 2.53 -4.63 3.25
C PHE A 102 3.00 -3.33 2.60
N LEU A 103 3.19 -3.36 1.29
CA LEU A 103 3.50 -2.19 0.47
C LEU A 103 2.52 -2.17 -0.70
N ASP A 104 1.96 -1.00 -1.00
CA ASP A 104 1.04 -0.80 -2.10
C ASP A 104 1.61 0.12 -3.18
N TYR A 105 1.07 -0.02 -4.39
CA TYR A 105 1.34 0.86 -5.52
C TYR A 105 0.03 1.21 -6.21
N LEU A 106 -0.32 2.50 -6.20
CA LEU A 106 -1.47 3.05 -6.89
C LEU A 106 -1.01 3.88 -8.09
N ALA A 107 -1.53 3.54 -9.28
CA ALA A 107 -1.30 4.29 -10.50
C ALA A 107 -2.61 4.83 -11.07
N MET A 108 -2.59 6.09 -11.51
CA MET A 108 -3.71 6.76 -12.13
C MET A 108 -3.22 7.79 -13.13
N GLY A 109 -4.05 8.12 -14.12
CA GLY A 109 -3.71 9.10 -15.16
C GLY A 109 -3.68 10.54 -14.65
N GLU A 110 -4.47 10.85 -13.62
CA GLU A 110 -4.52 12.14 -12.94
C GLU A 110 -4.73 11.89 -11.45
N HIS A 111 -3.94 12.54 -10.60
CA HIS A 111 -4.06 12.41 -9.15
C HIS A 111 -5.19 13.30 -8.60
N ARG A 112 -6.30 12.67 -8.23
CA ARG A 112 -7.46 13.33 -7.61
C ARG A 112 -7.52 12.98 -6.14
N GLU A 113 -7.64 13.99 -5.28
CA GLU A 113 -7.55 13.81 -3.83
C GLU A 113 -8.76 13.08 -3.23
N ASP A 114 -9.89 13.06 -3.94
CA ASP A 114 -11.18 12.54 -3.50
C ASP A 114 -11.45 11.08 -3.90
N VAL A 115 -10.52 10.45 -4.63
CA VAL A 115 -10.63 9.07 -5.13
C VAL A 115 -9.72 8.12 -4.37
#